data_AF-A0A817TKW8-F1
#
_entry.id   AF-A0A817TKW8-F1
#
_cell.length_a   1.000
_cell.length_b   1.000
_cell.length_c   1.000
_cell.angle_alpha   90.00
_cell.angle_beta   90.00
_cell.angle_gamma   90.00
#
_symmetry.space_group_name_H-M   'P 1'
#
loop_
_entity.id
_entity.type
_entity.pdbx_description
1 polymer ?
#
loop_
_entity_poly.entity_id
_entity_poly.type
_entity_poly.pdbx_seq_one_letter_code
_entity_poly.pdbx_strand_id
1 'polypeptide(L)'
;MGLGNQSQADLYMQQAISFSYDWAMLDWNGLDHFRLEYNASASSWSQKYNMFWSFVIGLDDILFGKLLIRDIELVYYETRMNRFGLPLDNRGVLAKLDSSMWIAAMTRDNTEQRQQIVDSLYTFAHSTPTRLPLSDVYDTTTNQAVYFTARPVLGGLSALDLLSG
;
A
#
# COMPACT_ATOMS: atom_id res chain seq x y z
N MET A 1 -3.07 -30.05 -6.24
CA MET A 1 -2.59 -30.49 -7.57
C MET A 1 -1.98 -29.26 -8.23
N GLY A 2 -0.65 -29.14 -8.32
CA GLY A 2 -0.02 -27.93 -8.87
C GLY A 2 1.47 -27.75 -8.57
N LEU A 3 2.02 -28.42 -7.55
CA LEU A 3 3.47 -28.44 -7.31
C LEU A 3 4.18 -29.21 -8.45
N GLY A 4 5.13 -28.55 -9.11
CA GLY A 4 5.99 -29.15 -10.15
C GLY A 4 5.54 -29.00 -11.61
N ASN A 5 4.44 -28.30 -11.89
CA ASN A 5 3.99 -28.06 -13.28
C ASN A 5 4.61 -26.78 -13.86
N GLN A 6 5.79 -26.91 -14.47
CA GLN A 6 6.53 -25.78 -15.04
C GLN A 6 5.73 -25.01 -16.10
N SER A 7 5.01 -25.70 -16.98
CA SER A 7 4.25 -25.04 -18.04
C SER A 7 3.13 -24.16 -17.52
N GLN A 8 2.49 -24.55 -16.41
CA GLN A 8 1.49 -23.69 -15.75
C GLN A 8 2.15 -22.50 -15.04
N ALA A 9 3.30 -22.71 -14.39
CA ALA A 9 4.06 -21.64 -13.76
C ALA A 9 4.48 -20.58 -14.78
N ASP A 10 5.01 -21.00 -15.93
CA ASP A 10 5.42 -20.10 -17.02
C ASP A 10 4.23 -19.31 -17.58
N LEU A 11 3.08 -19.97 -17.77
CA LEU A 11 1.85 -19.31 -18.22
C LEU A 11 1.41 -18.21 -17.25
N TYR A 12 1.34 -18.52 -15.95
CA TYR A 12 0.94 -17.53 -14.94
C TYR A 12 1.95 -16.40 -14.80
N MET A 13 3.25 -16.69 -14.91
CA MET A 13 4.29 -15.66 -14.87
C MET A 13 4.16 -14.71 -16.06
N GLN A 14 4.00 -15.23 -17.28
CA GLN A 14 3.81 -14.41 -18.48
C GLN A 14 2.55 -13.54 -18.37
N GLN A 15 1.47 -14.10 -17.84
CA GLN A 15 0.23 -13.35 -17.64
C GLN A 15 0.37 -12.26 -16.57
N ALA A 16 1.05 -12.55 -15.46
CA ALA A 16 1.33 -11.56 -14.42
C ALA A 16 2.19 -10.40 -14.94
N ILE A 17 3.21 -10.70 -15.74
CA ILE A 17 4.02 -9.69 -16.42
C ILE A 17 3.15 -8.86 -17.37
N SER A 18 2.31 -9.48 -18.22
CA SER A 18 1.42 -8.73 -19.12
C SER A 18 0.52 -7.77 -18.34
N PHE A 19 -0.09 -8.25 -17.25
CA PHE A 19 -0.98 -7.42 -16.44
C PHE A 19 -0.26 -6.28 -15.73
N SER A 20 0.99 -6.45 -15.29
CA SER A 20 1.72 -5.34 -14.68
C SER A 20 1.94 -4.18 -15.67
N TYR A 21 2.26 -4.49 -16.93
CA TYR A 21 2.36 -3.50 -18.01
C TYR A 21 1.00 -2.87 -18.36
N ASP A 22 -0.04 -3.68 -18.51
CA ASP A 22 -1.39 -3.19 -18.83
C ASP A 22 -1.91 -2.26 -17.73
N TRP A 23 -1.80 -2.65 -16.47
CA TRP A 23 -2.24 -1.82 -15.33
C TRP A 23 -1.45 -0.52 -15.26
N ALA A 24 -0.12 -0.57 -15.42
CA ALA A 24 0.68 0.64 -15.43
C ALA A 24 0.23 1.61 -16.54
N MET A 25 -0.05 1.11 -17.74
CA MET A 25 -0.49 1.95 -18.85
C MET A 25 -1.91 2.49 -18.64
N LEU A 26 -2.84 1.66 -18.17
CA LEU A 26 -4.26 2.02 -18.04
C LEU A 26 -4.52 2.94 -16.85
N ASP A 27 -3.80 2.75 -15.75
CA ASP A 27 -3.96 3.55 -14.54
C ASP A 27 -3.14 4.84 -14.57
N TRP A 28 -2.13 4.97 -15.43
CA TRP A 28 -1.28 6.16 -15.45
C TRP A 28 -2.09 7.46 -15.62
N ASN A 29 -1.90 8.44 -14.73
CA ASN A 29 -2.64 9.69 -14.81
C ASN A 29 -2.08 10.66 -15.86
N GLY A 30 -0.83 10.47 -16.30
CA GLY A 30 -0.14 11.35 -17.23
C GLY A 30 0.88 12.31 -16.59
N LEU A 31 1.05 12.28 -15.27
CA LEU A 31 1.81 13.28 -14.51
C LEU A 31 2.63 12.71 -13.34
N ASP A 32 1.98 12.30 -12.26
CA ASP A 32 2.60 12.12 -10.95
C ASP A 32 2.02 10.97 -10.11
N HIS A 33 0.98 10.27 -10.59
CA HIS A 33 0.38 9.13 -9.89
C HIS A 33 -0.46 8.24 -10.81
N PHE A 34 -0.94 7.14 -10.24
CA PHE A 34 -1.86 6.20 -10.88
C PHE A 34 -3.28 6.39 -10.33
N ARG A 35 -4.24 6.31 -11.24
CA ARG A 35 -5.66 6.52 -10.99
C ARG A 35 -6.22 5.51 -9.99
N LEU A 36 -7.34 5.86 -9.37
CA LEU A 36 -8.06 4.96 -8.46
C LEU A 36 -8.47 3.65 -9.16
N GLU A 37 -8.97 3.79 -10.39
CA GLU A 37 -9.48 2.71 -11.24
C GLU A 37 -9.45 3.14 -12.72
N TYR A 38 -9.66 2.18 -13.62
CA TYR A 38 -9.70 2.45 -15.06
C TYR A 38 -10.76 3.51 -15.41
N ASN A 39 -10.38 4.43 -16.29
CA ASN A 39 -11.23 5.53 -16.77
C ASN A 39 -11.71 6.51 -15.67
N ALA A 40 -11.18 6.43 -14.45
CA ALA A 40 -11.43 7.46 -13.44
C ALA A 40 -10.77 8.80 -13.83
N SER A 41 -11.14 9.86 -13.11
CA SER A 41 -10.54 11.17 -13.34
C SER A 41 -9.01 11.11 -13.16
N ALA A 42 -8.28 11.94 -13.91
CA ALA A 42 -6.82 12.03 -13.80
C ALA A 42 -6.34 12.52 -12.41
N SER A 43 -7.24 13.07 -11.59
CA SER A 43 -6.99 13.47 -10.21
C SER A 43 -7.32 12.39 -9.16
N SER A 44 -7.90 11.26 -9.59
CA SER A 44 -8.23 10.16 -8.69
C SER A 44 -6.99 9.36 -8.32
N TRP A 45 -6.96 8.78 -7.13
CA TRP A 45 -5.82 7.99 -6.69
C TRP A 45 -6.22 7.01 -5.59
N SER A 46 -5.44 5.94 -5.43
CA SER A 46 -5.53 5.00 -4.32
C SER A 46 -4.16 4.46 -3.96
N GLN A 47 -3.99 4.11 -2.69
CA GLN A 47 -2.81 3.38 -2.25
C GLN A 47 -2.68 2.06 -3.04
N LYS A 48 -1.51 1.83 -3.63
CA LYS A 48 -1.14 0.56 -4.27
C LYS A 48 -0.55 -0.43 -3.26
N TYR A 49 -1.15 -0.52 -2.07
CA TYR A 49 -0.62 -1.31 -0.94
C TYR A 49 -0.45 -2.80 -1.26
N ASN A 50 -1.25 -3.37 -2.17
CA ASN A 50 -1.13 -4.77 -2.56
C ASN A 50 0.16 -5.08 -3.34
N MET A 51 0.87 -4.07 -3.87
CA MET A 51 2.19 -4.25 -4.46
C MET A 51 3.19 -4.85 -3.45
N PHE A 52 2.99 -4.62 -2.15
CA PHE A 52 3.83 -5.17 -1.08
C PHE A 52 4.05 -6.68 -1.22
N TRP A 53 3.03 -7.43 -1.63
CA TRP A 53 3.14 -8.88 -1.75
C TRP A 53 4.14 -9.32 -2.82
N SER A 54 4.35 -8.51 -3.87
CA SER A 54 5.38 -8.81 -4.88
C SER A 54 6.80 -8.80 -4.28
N PHE A 55 7.07 -7.92 -3.31
CA PHE A 55 8.34 -7.89 -2.58
C PHE A 55 8.49 -9.13 -1.69
N VAL A 56 7.43 -9.49 -0.96
CA VAL A 56 7.46 -10.65 -0.04
C VAL A 56 7.77 -11.95 -0.77
N ILE A 57 7.26 -12.12 -1.99
CA ILE A 57 7.47 -13.34 -2.80
C ILE A 57 8.65 -13.20 -3.79
N GLY A 58 9.40 -12.10 -3.77
CA GLY A 58 10.58 -11.89 -4.61
C GLY A 58 10.29 -11.74 -6.11
N LEU A 59 9.14 -11.16 -6.47
CA LEU A 59 8.73 -10.92 -7.86
C LEU A 59 8.65 -9.43 -8.23
N ASP A 60 8.98 -8.51 -7.32
CA ASP A 60 8.87 -7.08 -7.57
C ASP A 60 9.76 -6.61 -8.74
N ASP A 61 11.01 -7.09 -8.82
CA ASP A 61 11.91 -6.78 -9.94
C ASP A 61 11.36 -7.24 -11.29
N ILE A 62 10.72 -8.42 -11.32
CA ILE A 62 10.17 -9.02 -12.55
C ILE A 62 8.89 -8.31 -12.98
N LEU A 63 8.01 -8.00 -12.03
CA LEU A 63 6.68 -7.45 -12.32
C LEU A 63 6.70 -5.92 -12.46
N PHE A 64 7.44 -5.22 -11.60
CA PHE A 64 7.33 -3.76 -11.43
C PHE A 64 8.66 -3.02 -11.50
N GLY A 65 9.80 -3.70 -11.45
CA GLY A 65 11.13 -3.07 -11.38
C GLY A 65 11.43 -2.08 -12.51
N LYS A 66 10.85 -2.30 -13.72
CA LYS A 66 10.99 -1.38 -14.86
C LYS A 66 9.90 -0.31 -14.96
N LEU A 67 8.83 -0.42 -14.17
CA LEU A 67 7.64 0.41 -14.28
C LEU A 67 7.67 1.62 -13.34
N LEU A 68 8.57 1.62 -12.34
CA LEU A 68 8.74 2.70 -11.34
C LEU A 68 7.44 3.08 -10.60
N ILE A 69 6.40 2.25 -10.65
CA ILE A 69 5.07 2.52 -10.06
C ILE A 69 5.22 2.86 -8.57
N ARG A 70 6.01 2.04 -7.85
CA ARG A 70 6.27 2.23 -6.42
C ARG A 70 6.84 3.61 -6.15
N ASP A 71 7.91 3.98 -6.84
CA ASP A 71 8.64 5.21 -6.54
C ASP A 71 7.79 6.45 -6.86
N ILE A 72 7.05 6.41 -7.97
CA ILE A 72 6.09 7.45 -8.36
C ILE A 72 5.01 7.60 -7.28
N GLU A 73 4.37 6.51 -6.89
CA GLU A 73 3.31 6.50 -5.89
C GLU A 73 3.81 6.94 -4.50
N LEU A 74 5.00 6.50 -4.10
CA LEU A 74 5.60 6.91 -2.83
C LEU A 74 5.82 8.43 -2.79
N VAL A 75 6.40 9.03 -3.84
CA VAL A 75 6.54 10.50 -3.92
C VAL A 75 5.18 11.18 -3.82
N TYR A 76 4.18 10.64 -4.52
CA TYR A 76 2.83 11.20 -4.48
C TYR A 76 2.20 11.12 -3.07
N TYR A 77 2.40 10.03 -2.34
CA TYR A 77 1.86 9.84 -1.00
C TYR A 77 2.39 10.84 0.03
N GLU A 78 3.63 11.31 -0.10
CA GLU A 78 4.18 12.36 0.78
C GLU A 78 3.29 13.61 0.77
N THR A 79 2.71 13.93 -0.39
CA THR A 79 1.81 15.09 -0.56
C THR A 79 0.40 14.88 0.02
N ARG A 80 0.06 13.66 0.43
CA ARG A 80 -1.28 13.24 0.88
C ARG A 80 -1.33 12.84 2.36
N MET A 81 -0.22 12.94 3.08
CA MET A 81 -0.15 12.61 4.49
C MET A 81 -1.01 13.56 5.34
N ASN A 82 -1.89 12.97 6.15
CA ASN A 82 -2.56 13.66 7.24
C ASN A 82 -1.85 13.38 8.57
N ARG A 83 -2.27 14.09 9.63
CA ARG A 83 -1.67 13.99 10.97
C ARG A 83 -1.60 12.56 11.51
N PHE A 84 -2.61 11.75 11.25
CA PHE A 84 -2.70 10.39 11.78
C PHE A 84 -2.49 9.30 10.71
N GLY A 85 -2.14 9.66 9.47
CA GLY A 85 -1.79 8.69 8.44
C GLY A 85 -2.12 9.11 7.02
N LEU A 86 -1.85 8.19 6.10
CA LEU A 86 -2.17 8.31 4.68
C LEU A 86 -3.60 7.79 4.41
N PRO A 87 -4.51 8.58 3.83
CA PRO A 87 -5.81 8.08 3.38
C PRO A 87 -5.67 6.97 2.34
N LEU A 88 -6.64 6.05 2.31
CA LEU A 88 -6.67 4.93 1.36
C LEU A 88 -6.74 5.39 -0.10
N ASP A 89 -7.49 6.46 -0.35
CA ASP A 89 -7.76 7.01 -1.67
C ASP A 89 -8.42 8.40 -1.56
N ASN A 90 -8.69 9.02 -2.70
CA ASN A 90 -9.27 10.37 -2.76
C ASN A 90 -10.77 10.46 -2.41
N ARG A 91 -11.45 9.36 -2.04
CA ARG A 91 -12.89 9.38 -1.71
C ARG A 91 -13.16 9.75 -0.25
N GLY A 92 -12.14 9.77 0.59
CA GLY A 92 -12.28 10.12 2.00
C GLY A 92 -10.95 10.22 2.73
N VAL A 93 -11.03 10.27 4.07
CA VAL A 93 -9.87 10.43 4.96
C VAL A 93 -9.58 9.17 5.77
N LEU A 94 -10.20 8.05 5.43
CA LEU A 94 -10.00 6.79 6.14
C LEU A 94 -8.66 6.17 5.74
N ALA A 95 -7.91 5.72 6.74
CA ALA A 95 -6.74 4.86 6.55
C ALA A 95 -7.07 3.43 6.99
N LYS A 96 -6.25 2.50 6.51
CA LYS A 96 -6.21 1.13 7.02
C LYS A 96 -4.82 0.84 7.56
N LEU A 97 -4.74 0.47 8.83
CA LEU A 97 -3.49 0.40 9.60
C LEU A 97 -2.44 -0.53 8.95
N ASP A 98 -2.86 -1.73 8.55
CA ASP A 98 -2.01 -2.71 7.87
C ASP A 98 -1.61 -2.26 6.47
N SER A 99 -2.55 -1.72 5.67
CA SER A 99 -2.24 -1.19 4.34
C SER A 99 -1.20 -0.07 4.42
N SER A 100 -1.32 0.85 5.39
CA SER A 100 -0.33 1.89 5.61
C SER A 100 1.03 1.34 6.03
N MET A 101 1.08 0.27 6.84
CA MET A 101 2.34 -0.39 7.18
C MET A 101 2.98 -1.11 5.97
N TRP A 102 2.17 -1.66 5.07
CA TRP A 102 2.66 -2.23 3.80
C TRP A 102 3.27 -1.16 2.90
N ILE A 103 2.66 0.04 2.83
CA ILE A 103 3.27 1.19 2.15
C ILE A 103 4.60 1.55 2.82
N ALA A 104 4.64 1.67 4.15
CA ALA A 104 5.87 1.96 4.87
C ALA A 104 6.97 0.92 4.56
N ALA A 105 6.63 -0.36 4.49
CA ALA A 105 7.61 -1.40 4.17
C ALA A 105 8.20 -1.28 2.75
N MET A 106 7.44 -0.74 1.80
CA MET A 106 7.93 -0.51 0.44
C MET A 106 8.87 0.72 0.32
N THR A 107 9.00 1.57 1.34
CA THR A 107 9.90 2.74 1.34
C THR A 107 11.38 2.38 1.63
N ARG A 108 11.88 1.27 1.09
CA ARG A 108 13.18 0.67 1.47
C ARG A 108 14.35 1.67 1.44
N ASP A 109 14.39 2.53 0.44
CA ASP A 109 15.47 3.51 0.25
C ASP A 109 15.16 4.89 0.87
N ASN A 110 13.91 5.14 1.27
CA ASN A 110 13.46 6.40 1.85
C ASN A 110 13.11 6.22 3.34
N THR A 111 14.14 6.21 4.18
CA THR A 111 13.97 6.00 5.64
C THR A 111 13.18 7.12 6.31
N GLU A 112 13.27 8.35 5.82
CA GLU A 112 12.52 9.49 6.37
C GLU A 112 11.02 9.34 6.13
N GLN A 113 10.62 9.04 4.90
CA GLN A 113 9.21 8.77 4.58
C GLN A 113 8.67 7.56 5.34
N ARG A 114 9.48 6.50 5.49
CA ARG A 114 9.13 5.35 6.32
C ARG A 114 8.77 5.77 7.73
N GLN A 115 9.65 6.57 8.34
CA GLN A 115 9.49 7.04 9.70
C GLN A 115 8.25 7.93 9.81
N GLN A 116 8.02 8.82 8.85
CA GLN A 116 6.83 9.67 8.80
C GLN A 116 5.54 8.84 8.80
N ILE A 117 5.47 7.78 7.99
CA ILE A 117 4.30 6.89 7.95
C ILE A 117 4.16 6.17 9.31
N VAL A 118 5.21 5.51 9.79
CA VAL A 118 5.19 4.76 11.05
C VAL A 118 4.82 5.64 12.24
N ASP A 119 5.37 6.86 12.33
CA ASP A 119 5.08 7.82 13.38
C ASP A 119 3.61 8.28 13.36
N SER A 120 3.02 8.43 12.17
CA SER A 120 1.61 8.78 12.05
C SER A 120 0.70 7.65 12.55
N LEU A 121 1.06 6.38 12.28
CA LEU A 121 0.35 5.20 12.80
C LEU A 121 0.51 5.05 14.31
N TYR A 122 1.72 5.29 14.82
CA TYR A 122 1.98 5.35 16.26
C TYR A 122 1.14 6.45 16.92
N THR A 123 1.10 7.64 16.34
CA THR A 123 0.33 8.77 16.84
C THR A 123 -1.17 8.44 16.89
N PHE A 124 -1.71 7.77 15.87
CA PHE A 124 -3.06 7.21 15.90
C PHE A 124 -3.24 6.28 17.10
N ALA A 125 -2.45 5.20 17.16
CA ALA A 125 -2.61 4.15 18.18
C ALA A 125 -2.41 4.67 19.62
N HIS A 126 -1.51 5.62 19.81
CA HIS A 126 -1.17 6.19 21.11
C HIS A 126 -2.20 7.22 21.60
N SER A 127 -2.70 8.07 20.71
CA SER A 127 -3.54 9.22 21.10
C SER A 127 -5.03 9.07 20.80
N THR A 128 -5.46 7.90 20.28
CA THR A 128 -6.87 7.71 19.93
C THR A 128 -7.78 7.86 21.16
N PRO A 129 -8.87 8.64 21.05
CA PRO A 129 -9.85 8.75 22.14
C PRO A 129 -10.68 7.46 22.27
N THR A 130 -10.63 6.58 21.27
CA THR A 130 -11.39 5.33 21.22
C THR A 130 -10.96 4.40 22.34
N ARG A 131 -11.93 3.87 23.10
CA ARG A 131 -11.71 2.90 24.19
C ARG A 131 -12.08 1.47 23.76
N LEU A 132 -11.60 1.08 22.57
CA LEU A 132 -11.78 -0.25 21.98
C LEU A 132 -10.40 -0.88 21.72
N PRO A 133 -10.32 -2.21 21.50
CA PRO A 133 -9.10 -2.81 20.94
C PRO A 133 -8.68 -2.07 19.67
N LEU A 134 -7.37 -2.05 19.39
CA LEU A 134 -6.80 -1.32 18.25
C LEU A 134 -7.60 -1.60 16.98
N SER A 135 -8.13 -0.52 16.40
CA SER A 135 -8.90 -0.57 15.17
C SER A 135 -7.95 -0.52 13.99
N ASP A 136 -8.30 -1.25 12.92
CA ASP A 136 -7.54 -1.21 11.69
C ASP A 136 -8.11 -0.24 10.66
N VAL A 137 -9.30 0.36 10.87
CA VAL A 137 -9.85 1.41 10.00
C VAL A 137 -10.23 2.64 10.83
N TYR A 138 -9.60 3.75 10.51
CA TYR A 138 -9.69 4.97 11.29
C TYR A 138 -9.61 6.23 10.42
N ASP A 139 -10.07 7.35 10.98
CA ASP A 139 -10.01 8.67 10.35
C ASP A 139 -8.63 9.32 10.59
N THR A 140 -7.92 9.60 9.50
CA THR A 140 -6.56 10.17 9.52
C THR A 140 -6.48 11.63 9.95
N THR A 141 -7.62 12.31 10.11
CA THR A 141 -7.73 13.71 10.54
C THR A 141 -8.21 13.85 11.98
N THR A 142 -9.13 13.00 12.42
CA THR A 142 -9.75 13.07 13.76
C THR A 142 -9.24 12.01 14.75
N ASN A 143 -8.46 11.02 14.29
CA ASN A 143 -7.99 9.88 15.09
C ASN A 143 -9.12 8.99 15.66
N GLN A 144 -10.32 9.09 15.09
CA GLN A 144 -11.43 8.25 15.52
C GLN A 144 -11.34 6.88 14.83
N ALA A 145 -11.41 5.81 15.61
CA ALA A 145 -11.67 4.49 15.05
C ALA A 145 -13.07 4.49 14.43
N VAL A 146 -13.21 3.88 13.25
CA VAL A 146 -14.47 3.88 12.52
C VAL A 146 -15.08 2.49 12.50
N TYR A 147 -14.35 1.50 11.99
CA TYR A 147 -14.82 0.12 11.87
C TYR A 147 -13.72 -0.85 12.24
N PHE A 148 -14.12 -2.10 12.51
CA PHE A 148 -13.24 -3.25 12.71
C PHE A 148 -12.24 -3.11 13.87
N THR A 149 -12.29 -4.06 14.80
CA THR A 149 -11.40 -4.11 15.96
C THR A 149 -10.92 -5.54 16.15
N ALA A 150 -9.72 -5.71 16.71
CA ALA A 150 -9.15 -7.02 17.06
C ALA A 150 -9.15 -8.05 15.90
N ARG A 151 -8.95 -7.60 14.66
CA ARG A 151 -8.86 -8.50 13.50
C ARG A 151 -7.44 -9.04 13.31
N PRO A 152 -7.27 -10.28 12.81
CA PRO A 152 -5.94 -10.85 12.53
C PRO A 152 -5.09 -10.04 11.54
N VAL A 153 -5.72 -9.21 10.70
CA VAL A 153 -5.02 -8.37 9.73
C VAL A 153 -4.07 -7.35 10.39
N LEU A 154 -4.23 -7.08 11.69
CA LEU A 154 -3.26 -6.31 12.48
C LEU A 154 -1.86 -6.94 12.51
N GLY A 155 -1.72 -8.24 12.19
CA GLY A 155 -0.42 -8.85 11.93
C GLY A 155 0.38 -8.15 10.82
N GLY A 156 -0.28 -7.40 9.93
CA GLY A 156 0.38 -6.55 8.93
C GLY A 156 1.27 -5.45 9.52
N LEU A 157 1.17 -5.17 10.83
CA LEU A 157 2.11 -4.28 11.52
C LEU A 157 3.56 -4.77 11.50
N SER A 158 3.80 -6.08 11.34
CA SER A 158 5.15 -6.65 11.22
C SER A 158 5.68 -6.65 9.78
N ALA A 159 5.09 -5.89 8.85
CA ALA A 159 5.48 -5.93 7.45
C ALA A 159 6.92 -5.48 7.19
N LEU A 160 7.48 -4.61 8.04
CA LEU A 160 8.89 -4.23 7.98
C LEU A 160 9.81 -5.42 8.23
N ASP A 161 9.41 -6.34 9.12
CA ASP A 161 10.20 -7.53 9.46
C ASP A 161 10.21 -8.56 8.32
N LEU A 162 9.20 -8.52 7.43
CA LEU A 162 9.14 -9.41 6.27
C LEU A 162 10.14 -9.03 5.17
N LEU A 163 10.61 -7.78 5.15
CA LEU A 163 11.52 -7.26 4.13
C LEU A 163 12.92 -6.91 4.67
N SER A 164 13.20 -7.21 5.95
CA SER A 164 14.47 -6.92 6.63
C SER A 164 15.50 -8.06 6.57
N GLY A 165 15.16 -9.16 5.86
CA GLY A 165 16.05 -10.30 5.60
C GLY A 165 16.95 -10.15 4.38
#